data_AF-A0A383BLH3-F1
#
_entry.id   AF-A0A383BLH3-F1
#
_cell.length_a   1.000
_cell.length_b   1.000
_cell.length_c   1.000
_cell.angle_alpha   90.00
_cell.angle_beta   90.00
_cell.angle_gamma   90.00
#
_symmetry.space_group_name_H-M   'P 1'
#
loop_
_entity.id
_entity.type
_entity.pdbx_description
1 polymer ?
#
loop_
_entity_poly.entity_id
_entity_poly.type
_entity_poly.pdbx_seq_one_letter_code
_entity_poly.pdbx_strand_id
1 'polypeptide(L)' 'MQEPKIMGIDYDVIVAGGGLTGTVAAQAIAYYSNQNLSILSIDRNPETLPGRKSNPGWTCGD' A
#
# COMPACT_ATOMS: atom_id res chain seq x y z
N MET A 1 30.98 -5.19 -11.50
CA MET A 1 30.31 -4.19 -10.65
C MET A 1 29.00 -4.83 -10.23
N GLN A 2 28.87 -5.23 -8.96
CA GLN A 2 27.68 -5.92 -8.44
C GLN A 2 26.68 -4.83 -8.03
N GLU A 3 25.48 -4.81 -8.61
CA GLU A 3 24.40 -3.92 -8.17
C GLU A 3 24.10 -4.12 -6.68
N PRO A 4 23.76 -3.06 -5.94
CA PRO A 4 23.39 -3.17 -4.54
C PRO A 4 22.08 -3.97 -4.46
N LYS A 5 22.21 -5.25 -4.11
CA LYS A 5 21.08 -6.11 -3.76
C LYS A 5 20.50 -5.54 -2.47
N ILE A 6 19.44 -4.74 -2.57
CA ILE A 6 18.54 -4.49 -1.43
C ILE A 6 18.26 -5.90 -0.89
N MET A 7 18.49 -6.16 0.41
CA MET A 7 18.13 -7.44 1.04
C MET A 7 16.60 -7.54 1.18
N GLY A 8 15.88 -7.21 0.12
CA GLY A 8 14.47 -6.86 0.11
C GLY A 8 13.68 -8.04 -0.36
N ILE A 9 12.66 -8.36 0.41
CA ILE A 9 11.55 -9.17 -0.05
C ILE A 9 10.99 -8.47 -1.29
N ASP A 10 10.93 -9.17 -2.42
CA ASP A 10 10.27 -8.68 -3.63
C ASP A 10 8.75 -8.81 -3.45
N TYR A 11 8.04 -7.80 -3.94
CA TYR A 11 6.58 -7.79 -3.99
C TYR A 11 6.13 -7.46 -5.41
N ASP A 12 5.08 -8.11 -5.88
CA ASP A 12 4.49 -7.82 -7.18
C ASP A 12 3.85 -6.43 -7.20
N VAL A 13 3.28 -6.01 -6.07
CA VAL A 13 2.69 -4.68 -5.89
C VAL A 13 2.98 -4.09 -4.52
N ILE A 14 3.36 -2.81 -4.50
CA ILE A 14 3.46 -2.00 -3.28
C ILE A 14 2.38 -0.93 -3.31
N VAL A 15 1.51 -0.91 -2.30
CA VAL A 15 0.48 0.11 -2.09
C VAL A 15 0.95 1.05 -0.99
N ALA A 16 1.29 2.28 -1.34
CA ALA A 16 1.73 3.29 -0.40
C ALA A 16 0.56 4.20 0.02
N GLY A 17 0.06 3.97 1.24
CA GLY A 17 -1.01 4.72 1.90
C GLY A 17 -2.19 3.82 2.29
N GLY A 18 -2.51 3.77 3.59
CA GLY A 18 -3.62 2.97 4.14
C GLY A 18 -4.95 3.72 4.23
N GLY A 19 -5.14 4.76 3.41
CA GLY A 19 -6.43 5.45 3.27
C GLY A 19 -7.47 4.60 2.51
N LEU A 20 -8.66 5.16 2.27
CA LEU A 20 -9.75 4.47 1.56
C LEU A 20 -9.28 3.96 0.19
N THR A 21 -8.71 4.84 -0.64
CA THR A 21 -8.24 4.51 -1.98
C THR A 21 -7.17 3.42 -1.97
N GLY A 22 -6.16 3.52 -1.09
CA GLY A 22 -5.10 2.53 -1.02
C GLY A 22 -5.59 1.17 -0.53
N THR A 23 -6.47 1.15 0.48
CA THR A 23 -7.06 -0.10 0.97
C THR A 23 -7.94 -0.76 -0.09
N VAL A 24 -8.78 0.01 -0.79
CA VAL A 24 -9.61 -0.51 -1.89
C VAL A 24 -8.74 -1.02 -3.04
N ALA A 25 -7.68 -0.32 -3.40
CA ALA A 25 -6.74 -0.78 -4.42
C ALA A 25 -6.09 -2.10 -4.02
N ALA A 26 -5.57 -2.23 -2.80
CA ALA A 26 -4.97 -3.46 -2.30
C ALA A 26 -5.96 -4.64 -2.32
N GLN A 27 -7.22 -4.41 -1.90
CA GLN A 27 -8.28 -5.41 -1.93
C GLN A 27 -8.67 -5.81 -3.36
N ALA A 28 -8.77 -4.83 -4.26
CA ALA A 28 -9.07 -5.10 -5.67
C ALA A 28 -7.96 -5.93 -6.31
N ILE A 29 -6.68 -5.60 -6.07
CA ILE A 29 -5.55 -6.40 -6.57
C ILE A 29 -5.63 -7.82 -6.01
N ALA A 30 -5.86 -8.00 -4.71
CA ALA A 30 -5.99 -9.32 -4.10
C ALA A 30 -7.14 -10.13 -4.72
N TYR A 31 -8.30 -9.51 -4.94
CA TYR A 31 -9.47 -10.15 -5.53
C TYR A 31 -9.26 -10.52 -7.01
N TYR A 32 -8.88 -9.55 -7.85
CA TYR A 32 -8.75 -9.76 -9.30
C TYR A 32 -7.51 -10.54 -9.70
N SER A 33 -6.50 -10.65 -8.83
CA SER A 33 -5.38 -11.58 -9.01
C SER A 33 -5.69 -13.01 -8.53
N ASN A 34 -6.88 -13.26 -7.98
CA ASN A 34 -7.21 -14.52 -7.32
C ASN A 34 -6.17 -14.89 -6.24
N GLN A 35 -5.72 -13.88 -5.48
CA GLN A 35 -4.75 -13.99 -4.39
C GLN A 35 -3.37 -14.54 -4.81
N ASN A 36 -3.03 -14.51 -6.10
CA ASN A 36 -1.75 -15.02 -6.61
C ASN A 36 -0.61 -13.98 -6.60
N LEU A 37 -0.89 -12.72 -6.29
CA LEU A 37 0.13 -11.67 -6.20
C LEU A 37 0.51 -11.39 -4.74
N SER A 38 1.79 -11.17 -4.52
CA SER A 38 2.35 -10.66 -3.27
C SER A 38 2.16 -9.14 -3.19
N ILE A 39 1.41 -8.68 -2.18
CA ILE A 39 1.04 -7.27 -2.04
C ILE A 39 1.57 -6.73 -0.71
N LEU A 40 2.41 -5.69 -0.77
CA LEU A 40 2.85 -4.93 0.40
C LEU A 40 2.02 -3.66 0.52
N SER A 41 1.15 -3.58 1.53
CA SER A 41 0.42 -2.36 1.88
C SER A 41 1.09 -1.67 3.06
N ILE A 42 1.49 -0.42 2.88
CA ILE A 42 2.18 0.38 3.91
C ILE A 42 1.44 1.67 4.19
N ASP A 43 1.43 2.08 5.46
CA ASP A 43 0.96 3.39 5.90
C ASP A 43 2.03 4.02 6.80
N ARG A 44 2.16 5.35 6.73
CA ARG A 44 3.01 6.12 7.65
C ARG A 44 2.44 6.18 9.07
N ASN A 45 1.12 5.99 9.19
CA ASN A 45 0.39 6.11 10.43
C ASN A 45 0.57 4.84 11.28
N PRO A 46 0.47 4.94 12.62
CA PRO A 46 0.49 3.75 13.47
C PRO A 46 -0.68 2.83 13.14
N GLU A 47 -0.50 1.54 13.42
CA GLU A 47 -1.51 0.49 13.26
C GLU A 47 -2.88 0.85 13.83
N THR A 48 -2.91 1.58 14.95
CA THR A 48 -4.15 1.97 15.63
C THR A 48 -4.90 3.11 14.94
N LEU A 49 -4.30 3.78 13.96
CA LEU A 49 -4.86 4.92 13.24
C LEU A 49 -4.57 4.84 11.73
N PRO A 50 -4.90 3.74 11.05
CA PRO A 50 -4.59 3.56 9.64
C PRO A 50 -5.37 4.58 8.81
N GLY A 51 -4.78 5.04 7.70
CA GLY A 51 -5.42 5.98 6.79
C GLY A 51 -5.67 7.37 7.37
N ARG A 52 -5.10 7.69 8.54
CA ARG A 52 -5.25 9.01 9.15
C ARG A 52 -4.68 10.08 8.22
N LYS A 53 -5.56 10.97 7.78
CA LYS A 53 -5.23 12.13 6.96
C LYS A 53 -4.22 13.03 7.69
N SER A 54 -3.25 13.56 6.95
CA SER A 54 -2.46 14.70 7.40
C SER A 54 -3.28 15.99 7.26
N ASN A 55 -2.87 17.10 7.89
CA ASN A 55 -3.55 18.40 7.76
C ASN A 55 -3.80 18.85 6.29
N PRO A 56 -2.89 18.60 5.32
CA PRO A 56 -3.16 18.84 3.89
C PRO A 56 -3.80 17.64 3.16
N GLY A 57 -4.29 16.64 3.88
CA GLY A 57 -4.75 15.37 3.32
C GLY A 57 -5.95 15.56 2.40
N TRP A 58 -5.67 15.61 1.11
CA TRP A 58 -6.62 15.73 0.02
C TRP A 58 -7.74 14.71 0.21
N THR A 59 -8.94 15.22 0.49
CA THR A 59 -10.16 14.42 0.39
C THR A 59 -10.62 14.57 -1.04
N CYS A 60 -10.18 13.69 -1.94
CA CYS A 60 -10.90 13.51 -3.19
C CYS A 60 -12.20 12.77 -2.84
N GLY A 61 -13.25 13.53 -2.54
CA GLY A 61 -14.58 13.01 -2.20
C GLY A 61 -15.32 13.89 -1.19
N ASP A 62 -15.74 15.07 -1.62
CA ASP A 62 -17.18 15.39 -1.62
C ASP A 62 -17.64 15.21 -3.07
#